data_AF-A0A8H5ZUM3-F1
#
_entry.id   AF-A0A8H5ZUM3-F1
#
_cell.length_a   1.000
_cell.length_b   1.000
_cell.length_c   1.000
_cell.angle_alpha   90.00
_cell.angle_beta   90.00
_cell.angle_gamma   90.00
#
_symmetry.space_group_name_H-M   'P 1'
#
loop_
_entity.id
_entity.type
_entity.pdbx_description
1 polymer ?
#
loop_
_entity_poly.entity_id
_entity_poly.type
_entity_poly.pdbx_seq_one_letter_code
_entity_poly.pdbx_strand_id
1 'polypeptide(L)'
;GKVEGRRAALARARERLYPEVPCPVVLPALGIQEYGGRYWHPGYGGMELVVGADGEGLIGDRLCQEFSMLIVMEHVSGEFWLARLQEKNKDPRDHEVVRAEFRLGPDGVREVGVGLEPTMNGELIWFQRIEQSST
;
A
#
# COMPACT_ATOMS: atom_id res chain seq x y z
N GLY A 1 24.98 6.86 -12.71
CA GLY A 1 24.49 6.06 -13.88
C GLY A 1 22.99 5.80 -13.82
N LYS A 2 22.35 5.14 -14.81
CA LYS A 2 20.87 4.93 -14.85
C LYS A 2 20.32 4.23 -13.59
N VAL A 3 21.05 3.26 -13.04
CA VAL A 3 20.69 2.54 -11.80
C VAL A 3 20.72 3.46 -10.58
N GLU A 4 21.76 4.28 -10.46
CA GLU A 4 21.92 5.24 -9.35
C GLU A 4 20.84 6.32 -9.37
N GLY A 5 20.47 6.81 -10.56
CA GLY A 5 19.35 7.74 -10.72
C GLY A 5 18.01 7.15 -10.28
N ARG A 6 17.75 5.88 -10.61
CA ARG A 6 16.54 5.18 -10.14
C ARG A 6 16.52 5.03 -8.62
N ARG A 7 17.62 4.61 -8.01
CA ARG A 7 17.72 4.46 -6.54
C ARG A 7 17.54 5.81 -5.82
N ALA A 8 18.10 6.89 -6.36
CA ALA A 8 17.86 8.23 -5.83
C ALA A 8 16.39 8.65 -5.93
N ALA A 9 15.69 8.27 -7.01
CA ALA A 9 14.26 8.53 -7.16
C ALA A 9 13.39 7.71 -6.19
N LEU A 10 13.77 6.46 -5.90
CA LEU A 10 13.11 5.62 -4.90
C LEU A 10 13.32 6.14 -3.48
N ALA A 11 14.51 6.66 -3.17
CA ALA A 11 14.82 7.26 -1.88
C ALA A 11 14.01 8.54 -1.60
N ARG A 12 13.57 9.25 -2.65
CA ARG A 12 12.72 10.45 -2.58
C ARG A 12 11.27 10.19 -3.00
N ALA A 13 10.82 8.94 -2.88
CA ALA A 13 9.51 8.56 -3.39
C ALA A 13 8.37 9.27 -2.66
N ARG A 14 8.49 9.49 -1.35
CA ARG A 14 7.46 10.20 -0.56
C ARG A 14 7.22 11.60 -1.10
N GLU A 15 8.27 12.40 -1.25
CA GLU A 15 8.18 13.77 -1.74
C GLU A 15 7.76 13.84 -3.21
N ARG A 16 8.14 12.83 -4.00
CA ARG A 16 7.79 12.77 -5.43
C ARG A 16 6.34 12.36 -5.66
N LEU A 17 5.80 11.47 -4.83
CA LEU A 17 4.42 10.97 -4.94
C LEU A 17 3.42 11.88 -4.23
N TYR A 18 3.85 12.54 -3.15
CA TYR A 18 3.05 13.46 -2.36
C TYR A 18 3.85 14.76 -2.12
N PRO A 19 3.98 15.63 -3.16
CA PRO A 19 4.75 16.87 -3.04
C PRO A 19 4.09 17.91 -2.13
N GLU A 20 2.78 17.80 -1.91
CA GLU A 20 1.97 18.77 -1.16
C GLU A 20 1.22 18.08 -0.01
N VAL A 21 1.96 17.65 1.02
CA VAL A 21 1.36 17.09 2.24
C VAL A 21 0.88 18.23 3.15
N PRO A 22 -0.37 18.22 3.64
CA PRO A 22 -0.87 19.21 4.57
C PRO A 22 -0.06 19.31 5.87
N CYS A 23 0.00 20.51 6.45
CA CYS A 23 0.60 20.78 7.76
C CYS A 23 -0.40 21.54 8.65
N PRO A 24 -0.90 20.93 9.75
CA PRO A 24 -0.56 19.60 10.25
C PRO A 24 -1.05 18.46 9.34
N VAL A 25 -0.39 17.31 9.42
CA VAL A 25 -0.81 16.08 8.73
C VAL A 25 -2.22 15.70 9.21
N VAL A 26 -3.10 15.37 8.27
CA VAL A 26 -4.44 14.89 8.61
C VAL A 26 -4.32 13.44 9.06
N LEU A 27 -4.84 13.10 10.23
CA LEU A 27 -4.84 11.72 10.72
C LEU A 27 -5.79 10.84 9.86
N PRO A 28 -5.58 9.51 9.81
CA PRO A 28 -6.58 8.60 9.25
C PRO A 28 -7.90 8.76 10.00
N ALA A 29 -9.03 8.58 9.32
CA ALA A 29 -10.35 8.74 9.95
C ALA A 29 -10.65 7.65 11.00
N LEU A 30 -10.04 6.46 10.86
CA LEU A 30 -10.21 5.33 11.76
C LEU A 30 -8.90 5.00 12.49
N GLY A 31 -8.98 4.18 13.53
CA GLY A 31 -7.78 3.59 14.15
C GLY A 31 -7.10 2.62 13.17
N ILE A 32 -5.76 2.52 13.22
CA ILE A 32 -4.98 1.71 12.26
C ILE A 32 -5.45 0.24 12.16
N GLN A 33 -5.96 -0.31 13.25
CA GLN A 33 -6.50 -1.69 13.30
C GLN A 33 -7.70 -1.89 12.37
N GLU A 34 -8.51 -0.85 12.13
CA GLU A 34 -9.71 -0.92 11.28
C GLU A 34 -9.37 -1.07 9.80
N TYR A 35 -8.15 -0.69 9.40
CA TYR A 35 -7.62 -0.87 8.06
C TYR A 35 -7.08 -2.29 7.81
N GLY A 36 -6.90 -3.07 8.88
CA GLY A 36 -6.59 -4.48 8.78
C GLY A 36 -7.74 -5.30 8.19
N GLY A 37 -7.39 -6.47 7.68
CA GLY A 37 -8.33 -7.45 7.15
C GLY A 37 -7.95 -7.96 5.77
N ARG A 38 -8.87 -8.71 5.17
CA ARG A 38 -8.65 -9.39 3.89
C ARG A 38 -9.24 -8.58 2.75
N TYR A 39 -8.46 -8.44 1.69
CA TYR A 39 -8.81 -7.70 0.50
C TYR A 39 -8.62 -8.59 -0.72
N TRP A 40 -9.47 -8.43 -1.74
CA TRP A 40 -9.46 -9.27 -2.93
C TRP A 40 -9.74 -8.49 -4.21
N HIS A 41 -9.07 -8.89 -5.28
CA HIS A 41 -9.30 -8.40 -6.63
C HIS A 41 -9.30 -9.55 -7.64
N PRO A 42 -10.21 -9.60 -8.63
CA PRO A 42 -10.35 -10.73 -9.56
C PRO A 42 -9.10 -11.03 -10.38
N GLY A 43 -8.35 -9.99 -10.79
CA GLY A 43 -7.12 -10.14 -11.57
C GLY A 43 -5.83 -10.18 -10.75
N TYR A 44 -5.86 -9.85 -9.45
CA TYR A 44 -4.65 -9.71 -8.63
C TYR A 44 -4.68 -10.57 -7.36
N GLY A 45 -5.73 -11.36 -7.14
CA GLY A 45 -5.85 -12.27 -6.01
C GLY A 45 -6.06 -11.56 -4.68
N GLY A 46 -5.75 -12.28 -3.60
CA GLY A 46 -5.95 -11.83 -2.22
C GLY A 46 -4.74 -11.08 -1.65
N MET A 47 -5.02 -10.23 -0.66
CA MET A 47 -4.04 -9.56 0.19
C MET A 47 -4.64 -9.42 1.59
N GLU A 48 -3.97 -9.96 2.60
CA GLU A 48 -4.33 -9.74 3.99
C GLU A 48 -3.42 -8.66 4.59
N LEU A 49 -4.03 -7.56 5.06
CA LEU A 49 -3.33 -6.48 5.74
C LEU A 49 -3.41 -6.68 7.24
N VAL A 50 -2.26 -6.63 7.91
CA VAL A 50 -2.13 -6.66 9.37
C VAL A 50 -1.31 -5.47 9.85
N VAL A 51 -1.51 -5.04 11.09
CA VAL A 51 -0.69 -3.96 11.67
C VAL A 51 0.75 -4.47 11.86
N GLY A 52 1.71 -3.64 11.46
CA GLY A 52 3.13 -3.91 11.62
C GLY A 52 3.51 -4.09 13.10
N ALA A 53 4.63 -4.77 13.35
CA ALA A 53 5.09 -5.02 14.72
C ALA A 53 5.44 -3.75 15.51
N ASP A 54 5.73 -2.65 14.81
CA ASP A 54 5.95 -1.31 15.36
C ASP A 54 4.66 -0.57 15.73
N GLY A 55 3.50 -1.03 15.24
CA GLY A 55 2.21 -0.40 15.46
C GLY A 55 1.94 0.83 14.60
N GLU A 56 2.82 1.20 13.67
CA GLU A 56 2.76 2.46 12.93
C GLU A 56 2.26 2.28 11.47
N GLY A 57 2.38 1.08 10.91
CA GLY A 57 2.02 0.79 9.52
C GLY A 57 1.21 -0.49 9.34
N LEU A 58 0.95 -0.82 8.07
CA LEU A 58 0.30 -2.07 7.68
C LEU A 58 1.25 -2.92 6.84
N ILE A 59 1.13 -4.24 6.95
CA ILE A 59 1.87 -5.22 6.16
C ILE A 59 0.86 -6.10 5.43
N GLY A 60 0.98 -6.16 4.11
CA GLY A 60 0.20 -7.01 3.22
C GLY A 60 0.98 -8.24 2.78
N ASP A 61 0.45 -9.43 3.05
CA ASP A 61 1.01 -10.68 2.52
C ASP A 61 0.47 -10.98 1.11
N ARG A 62 1.40 -11.08 0.15
CA ARG A 62 1.14 -11.52 -1.23
C ARG A 62 2.17 -12.55 -1.71
N LEU A 63 2.76 -13.32 -0.80
CA LEU A 63 3.84 -14.26 -1.12
C LEU A 63 3.38 -15.41 -2.03
N CYS A 64 2.10 -15.77 -1.99
CA CYS A 64 1.51 -16.82 -2.83
C CYS A 64 0.96 -16.33 -4.17
N GLN A 65 1.14 -15.05 -4.52
CA GLN A 65 0.69 -14.49 -5.80
C GLN A 65 1.79 -14.62 -6.87
N GLU A 66 1.45 -14.35 -8.14
CA GLU A 66 2.38 -14.46 -9.30
C GLU A 66 3.71 -13.74 -9.06
N PHE A 67 3.65 -12.53 -8.50
CA PHE A 67 4.81 -11.81 -8.00
C PHE A 67 4.81 -11.87 -6.47
N SER A 68 5.61 -12.79 -5.91
CA SER A 68 5.75 -12.94 -4.46
C SER A 68 6.37 -11.68 -3.84
N MET A 69 5.58 -10.97 -3.03
CA MET A 69 6.03 -9.75 -2.35
C MET A 69 5.33 -9.56 -1.00
N LEU A 70 5.96 -8.79 -0.12
CA LEU A 70 5.27 -8.11 0.98
C LEU A 70 4.97 -6.67 0.58
N ILE A 71 3.81 -6.16 0.98
CA ILE A 71 3.45 -4.76 0.79
C ILE A 71 3.53 -4.06 2.15
N VAL A 72 4.51 -3.19 2.33
CA VAL A 72 4.66 -2.42 3.58
C VAL A 72 4.11 -1.03 3.38
N MET A 73 3.10 -0.67 4.18
CA MET A 73 2.35 0.57 4.03
C MET A 73 2.64 1.56 5.16
N GLU A 74 2.89 2.80 4.79
CA GLU A 74 3.18 3.91 5.71
C GLU A 74 2.16 5.03 5.48
N HIS A 75 1.62 5.59 6.56
CA HIS A 75 0.65 6.68 6.47
C HIS A 75 1.29 7.97 5.93
N VAL A 76 0.56 8.66 5.05
CA VAL A 76 0.98 9.97 4.57
C VAL A 76 0.12 11.08 5.15
N SER A 77 -1.18 11.07 4.85
CA SER A 77 -2.17 12.03 5.35
C SER A 77 -3.58 11.56 4.97
N GLY A 78 -4.55 11.69 5.86
CA GLY A 78 -5.92 11.21 5.65
C GLY A 78 -5.93 9.74 5.24
N GLU A 79 -6.56 9.44 4.11
CA GLU A 79 -6.63 8.08 3.55
C GLU A 79 -5.56 7.80 2.48
N PHE A 80 -4.52 8.64 2.41
CA PHE A 80 -3.40 8.48 1.49
C PHE A 80 -2.19 7.88 2.20
N TRP A 81 -1.61 6.86 1.57
CA TRP A 81 -0.54 6.02 2.09
C TRP A 81 0.55 5.82 1.03
N LEU A 82 1.74 5.43 1.49
CA LEU A 82 2.78 4.84 0.64
C LEU A 82 2.72 3.33 0.77
N ALA A 83 3.03 2.64 -0.32
CA ALA A 83 3.24 1.20 -0.32
C ALA A 83 4.63 0.89 -0.89
N ARG A 84 5.45 0.19 -0.10
CA ARG A 84 6.73 -0.37 -0.56
C ARG A 84 6.51 -1.82 -0.98
N LEU A 85 6.79 -2.12 -2.25
CA LEU A 85 6.64 -3.44 -2.85
C LEU A 85 7.94 -4.23 -2.64
N GLN A 86 7.98 -5.02 -1.57
CA GLN A 86 9.13 -5.83 -1.21
C GLN A 86 9.10 -7.17 -1.96
N GLU A 87 9.42 -7.12 -3.25
CA GLU A 87 9.54 -8.32 -4.08
C GLU A 87 10.61 -9.27 -3.54
N LYS A 88 10.27 -10.56 -3.46
CA LYS A 88 11.18 -11.61 -3.00
C LYS A 88 12.41 -11.66 -3.92
N ASN A 89 13.59 -11.84 -3.31
CA ASN A 89 14.89 -11.89 -3.98
C ASN A 89 15.34 -10.59 -4.69
N LYS A 90 14.68 -9.46 -4.44
CA LYS A 90 15.08 -8.14 -4.97
C LYS A 90 15.90 -7.37 -3.93
N ASP A 91 16.91 -6.63 -4.39
CA ASP A 91 17.69 -5.73 -3.53
C ASP A 91 16.73 -4.70 -2.90
N PRO A 92 16.77 -4.50 -1.56
CA PRO A 92 15.87 -3.56 -0.89
C PRO A 92 15.92 -2.13 -1.44
N ARG A 93 17.04 -1.72 -2.02
CA ARG A 93 17.20 -0.39 -2.65
C ARG A 93 16.46 -0.25 -3.97
N ASP A 94 16.06 -1.38 -4.55
CA ASP A 94 15.35 -1.45 -5.82
C ASP A 94 13.86 -1.80 -5.64
N HIS A 95 13.39 -1.99 -4.39
CA HIS A 95 11.97 -2.12 -4.08
C HIS A 95 11.21 -0.87 -4.51
N GLU A 96 10.15 -1.07 -5.27
CA GLU A 96 9.31 0.04 -5.73
C GLU A 96 8.56 0.65 -4.55
N VAL A 97 8.36 1.98 -4.63
CA VAL A 97 7.52 2.72 -3.69
C VAL A 97 6.44 3.41 -4.50
N VAL A 98 5.19 3.10 -4.19
CA VAL A 98 4.01 3.50 -4.96
C VAL A 98 2.96 4.12 -4.05
N ARG A 99 1.96 4.77 -4.65
CA ARG A 99 0.81 5.28 -3.91
C ARG A 99 -0.08 4.13 -3.48
N ALA A 100 -0.68 4.28 -2.31
CA ALA A 100 -1.79 3.48 -1.87
C ALA A 100 -2.84 4.37 -1.19
N GLU A 101 -4.10 3.96 -1.27
CA GLU A 101 -5.22 4.74 -0.75
C GLU A 101 -6.29 3.82 -0.18
N PHE A 102 -6.98 4.26 0.87
CA PHE A 102 -8.16 3.58 1.37
C PHE A 102 -9.42 4.34 0.98
N ARG A 103 -10.48 3.59 0.70
CA ARG A 103 -11.83 4.15 0.55
C ARG A 103 -12.71 3.65 1.67
N LEU A 104 -13.32 4.60 2.37
CA LEU A 104 -14.24 4.32 3.46
C LEU A 104 -15.68 4.27 2.93
N GLY A 105 -16.52 3.55 3.67
CA GLY A 105 -17.97 3.51 3.55
C GLY A 105 -18.63 3.75 4.91
N PRO A 106 -19.97 3.68 4.97
CA PRO A 106 -20.72 3.88 6.21
C PRO A 106 -20.29 2.93 7.34
N ASP A 107 -19.88 1.71 7.00
CA ASP A 107 -19.55 0.64 7.95
C ASP A 107 -18.04 0.45 8.15
N GLY A 108 -17.20 1.37 7.65
CA GLY A 108 -15.74 1.32 7.77
C GLY A 108 -15.02 1.18 6.43
N VAL A 109 -13.85 0.53 6.42
CA VAL A 109 -13.03 0.40 5.21
C VAL A 109 -13.73 -0.50 4.19
N ARG A 110 -13.80 -0.05 2.92
CA ARG A 110 -14.40 -0.83 1.81
C ARG A 110 -13.38 -1.32 0.80
N GLU A 111 -12.37 -0.51 0.49
CA GLU A 111 -11.39 -0.85 -0.52
C GLU A 111 -10.01 -0.32 -0.15
N VAL A 112 -8.98 -1.01 -0.64
CA VAL A 112 -7.60 -0.53 -0.67
C VAL A 112 -7.11 -0.48 -2.11
N GLY A 113 -6.65 0.68 -2.53
CA GLY A 113 -6.02 0.91 -3.83
C GLY A 113 -4.50 0.82 -3.69
N VAL A 114 -3.82 0.09 -4.56
CA VAL A 114 -2.35 0.05 -4.62
C VAL A 114 -1.88 0.21 -6.06
N GLY A 115 -0.89 1.08 -6.29
CA GLY A 115 -0.30 1.29 -7.60
C GLY A 115 0.61 0.13 -8.04
N LEU A 116 0.02 -1.00 -8.44
CA LEU A 116 0.76 -2.21 -8.80
C LEU A 116 1.20 -2.26 -10.27
N GLU A 117 0.56 -1.49 -11.15
CA GLU A 117 0.82 -1.51 -12.59
C GLU A 117 1.41 -0.18 -13.08
N PRO A 118 2.71 -0.13 -13.42
CA PRO A 118 3.37 1.09 -13.90
C PRO A 118 2.75 1.68 -15.16
N THR A 119 2.13 0.84 -16.02
CA THR A 119 1.52 1.29 -17.28
C THR A 119 0.17 1.98 -17.10
N MET A 120 -0.41 1.94 -15.90
CA MET A 120 -1.69 2.58 -15.59
C MET A 120 -1.58 4.05 -15.18
N ASN A 121 -0.44 4.71 -15.45
CA ASN A 121 -0.26 6.16 -15.30
C ASN A 121 -0.70 6.76 -13.95
N GLY A 122 -0.52 6.00 -12.86
CA GLY A 122 -0.87 6.43 -11.50
C GLY A 122 -2.28 6.06 -11.04
N GLU A 123 -3.07 5.37 -11.85
CA GLU A 123 -4.28 4.70 -11.37
C GLU A 123 -3.92 3.55 -10.42
N LEU A 124 -4.81 3.28 -9.47
CA LEU A 124 -4.63 2.26 -8.44
C LEU A 124 -5.45 1.00 -8.78
N ILE A 125 -4.89 -0.16 -8.45
CA ILE A 125 -5.63 -1.43 -8.44
C ILE A 125 -6.41 -1.50 -7.12
N TRP A 126 -7.74 -1.50 -7.20
CA TRP A 126 -8.63 -1.46 -6.05
C TRP A 126 -9.07 -2.85 -5.61
N PHE A 127 -8.57 -3.29 -4.46
CA PHE A 127 -8.99 -4.53 -3.83
C PHE A 127 -10.19 -4.25 -2.91
N GLN A 128 -11.24 -5.05 -3.06
CA GLN A 128 -12.43 -4.99 -2.20
C GLN A 128 -12.13 -5.64 -0.85
N ARG A 129 -12.55 -5.04 0.25
CA ARG A 129 -12.57 -5.69 1.55
C ARG A 129 -13.57 -6.84 1.52
N ILE A 130 -13.16 -8.00 2.01
CA ILE A 130 -14.01 -9.18 2.10
C ILE A 130 -14.12 -9.63 3.55
N GLU A 131 -15.35 -9.91 3.97
CA GLU A 131 -15.61 -10.46 5.29
C GLU A 131 -15.03 -11.86 5.42
N GLN A 132 -14.71 -12.26 6.66
CA GLN A 132 -14.57 -13.68 6.94
C GLN A 132 -15.95 -14.31 6.95
N SER A 133 -16.29 -15.08 5.92
CA SER A 133 -17.35 -16.07 6.05
C SER A 133 -16.97 -16.98 7.20
N SER A 134 -17.58 -16.75 8.37
CA SER A 134 -17.51 -17.67 9.49
C SER A 134 -17.93 -19.04 8.97
N THR A 135 -16.99 -19.97 8.93
CA THR A 135 -17.28 -21.39 8.70
C THR A 135 -17.75 -22.01 10.01
#